data_AF-A0A4Q3WHM4-F1
#
_entry.id   AF-A0A4Q3WHM4-F1
#
_cell.length_a   1.000
_cell.length_b   1.000
_cell.length_c   1.000
_cell.angle_alpha   90.00
_cell.angle_beta   90.00
_cell.angle_gamma   90.00
#
_symmetry.space_group_name_H-M   'P 1'
#
loop_
_entity.id
_entity.type
_entity.pdbx_description
1 polymer ?
#
loop_
_entity_poly.entity_id
_entity_poly.type
_entity_poly.pdbx_seq_one_letter_code
_entity_poly.pdbx_strand_id
1 'polypeptide(L)'
;MLSMTIKQRLLGLGALVLFSLLSIGGIGIYQMVEINNDLENISTNWLPSVEKSMKLRISLRDYRLGTFSHTMADTVDEMTRREDRLVNFRKVVAEDIAAYEKLVSSDEERKMFDAFLKAYDVYNAKIEDV
;
A
#
# COMPACT_ATOMS: atom_id res chain seq x y z
N MET A 1 51.64 -17.68 31.33
CA MET A 1 50.36 -17.30 31.95
C MET A 1 50.55 -15.94 32.61
N LEU A 2 49.94 -14.87 32.09
CA LEU A 2 50.06 -13.53 32.66
C LEU A 2 49.54 -13.54 34.10
N SER A 3 50.41 -13.31 35.09
CA SER A 3 50.04 -13.23 36.50
C SER A 3 49.36 -11.88 36.78
N MET A 4 48.03 -11.83 36.59
CA MET A 4 47.25 -10.62 36.84
C MET A 4 47.13 -10.34 38.34
N THR A 5 47.36 -9.09 38.72
CA THR A 5 47.12 -8.60 40.09
C THR A 5 45.62 -8.52 40.37
N ILE A 6 45.22 -8.60 41.65
CA ILE A 6 43.80 -8.52 42.08
C ILE A 6 43.13 -7.23 41.56
N LYS A 7 43.86 -6.11 41.56
CA LYS A 7 43.42 -4.82 41.01
C LYS A 7 43.04 -4.92 39.53
N GLN A 8 43.85 -5.60 38.72
CA GLN A 8 43.59 -5.77 37.28
C GLN A 8 42.36 -6.66 37.03
N ARG A 9 42.14 -7.69 37.86
CA ARG A 9 40.93 -8.52 37.77
C ARG A 9 39.67 -7.73 38.09
N LEU A 10 39.69 -6.92 39.14
CA LEU A 10 38.56 -6.08 39.52
C LEU A 10 38.21 -5.04 38.44
N LEU A 11 39.24 -4.39 37.88
CA LEU A 11 39.08 -3.45 36.75
C LEU A 11 38.54 -4.15 35.50
N GLY A 12 39.03 -5.35 35.18
CA GLY A 12 38.55 -6.13 34.03
C GLY A 12 37.07 -6.50 34.15
N LEU A 13 36.62 -6.92 35.35
CA LEU A 13 35.20 -7.20 35.60
C LEU A 13 34.34 -5.94 35.47
N GLY A 14 34.78 -4.81 36.03
CA GLY A 14 34.07 -3.54 35.90
C GLY A 14 33.97 -3.07 34.45
N ALA A 15 35.06 -3.15 33.69
CA ALA A 15 35.09 -2.82 32.27
C ALA A 15 34.17 -3.74 31.45
N LEU A 16 34.13 -5.04 31.76
CA LEU A 16 33.25 -6.00 31.11
C LEU A 16 31.77 -5.68 31.37
N VAL A 17 31.40 -5.35 32.60
CA VAL A 17 30.02 -4.95 32.93
C VAL A 17 29.63 -3.65 32.20
N LEU A 18 30.51 -2.64 32.20
CA LEU A 18 30.29 -1.40 31.46
C LEU A 18 30.13 -1.64 29.96
N PHE A 19 30.99 -2.46 29.37
CA PHE A 19 30.91 -2.83 27.97
C PHE A 19 29.60 -3.55 27.64
N SER A 20 29.17 -4.49 28.48
CA SER A 20 27.90 -5.18 28.32
C SER A 20 26.70 -4.23 28.38
N LEU A 21 26.69 -3.28 29.32
CA LEU A 21 25.63 -2.27 29.44
C LEU A 21 25.57 -1.37 28.20
N LEU A 22 26.71 -0.88 27.73
CA LEU A 22 26.79 -0.06 26.52
C LEU A 22 26.35 -0.86 25.28
N SER A 23 26.73 -2.13 25.19
CA SER A 23 26.34 -3.01 24.09
C SER A 23 24.83 -3.22 24.05
N ILE A 24 24.21 -3.55 25.19
CA ILE A 24 22.76 -3.74 25.28
C ILE A 24 22.03 -2.43 24.96
N GLY A 25 22.48 -1.31 25.54
CA GLY A 25 21.89 0.01 25.25
C GLY A 25 21.99 0.38 23.77
N GLY A 26 23.16 0.16 23.17
CA GLY A 26 23.39 0.42 21.75
C GLY A 26 22.54 -0.45 20.82
N ILE A 27 22.45 -1.76 21.11
CA ILE A 27 21.60 -2.68 20.35
C ILE A 27 20.12 -2.29 20.48
N GLY A 28 19.67 -1.91 21.68
CA GLY A 28 18.30 -1.47 21.90
C GLY A 28 17.94 -0.23 21.10
N ILE A 29 18.83 0.77 21.07
CA ILE A 29 18.64 1.98 20.25
C ILE A 29 18.60 1.62 18.76
N TYR A 30 19.53 0.77 18.28
CA TYR A 30 19.58 0.34 16.89
C TYR A 30 18.26 -0.32 16.45
N GLN A 31 17.76 -1.27 17.24
CA GLN A 31 16.48 -1.95 16.95
C GLN A 31 15.30 -0.97 16.98
N MET A 32 15.31 0.01 17.88
CA MET A 32 14.24 1.00 17.96
C MET A 32 14.22 1.93 16.75
N VAL A 33 15.38 2.26 16.17
CA VAL A 33 15.49 2.99 14.90
C VAL A 33 14.94 2.16 13.75
N GLU A 34 15.28 0.86 13.69
CA GLU A 34 14.77 -0.05 12.66
C GLU A 34 13.24 -0.16 12.72
N ILE A 35 12.67 -0.36 13.90
CA ILE A 35 11.21 -0.37 14.11
C ILE A 35 10.58 0.95 13.66
N ASN A 36 11.20 2.09 13.94
CA ASN A 36 10.66 3.39 13.53
C ASN A 36 10.62 3.53 12.00
N ASN A 37 11.66 3.06 11.30
CA ASN A 37 11.69 3.05 9.83
C ASN A 37 10.60 2.12 9.25
N ASP A 38 10.36 0.97 9.87
CA ASP A 38 9.28 0.07 9.45
C ASP A 38 7.89 0.70 9.69
N LEU A 39 7.70 1.38 10.82
CA LEU A 39 6.48 2.13 11.10
C LEU A 39 6.25 3.27 10.10
N GLU A 40 7.31 3.95 9.66
CA GLU A 40 7.23 4.96 8.61
C GLU A 40 6.76 4.35 7.29
N ASN A 41 7.30 3.20 6.88
CA ASN A 41 6.85 2.49 5.68
C ASN A 41 5.38 2.05 5.77
N ILE A 42 4.96 1.55 6.94
CA ILE A 42 3.55 1.17 7.18
C ILE A 42 2.64 2.38 7.01
N SER A 43 3.00 3.51 7.61
CA SER A 43 2.21 4.74 7.63
C SER A 43 2.13 5.42 6.26
N THR A 44 3.24 5.45 5.52
CA THR A 44 3.38 6.23 4.29
C THR A 44 3.05 5.45 3.03
N ASN A 45 3.10 4.11 3.08
CA ASN A 45 2.84 3.26 1.91
C ASN A 45 1.77 2.20 2.17
N TRP A 46 1.93 1.32 3.16
CA TRP A 46 1.06 0.14 3.27
C TRP A 46 -0.38 0.49 3.65
N LEU A 47 -0.58 1.34 4.66
CA LEU A 47 -1.91 1.79 5.06
C LEU A 47 -2.61 2.57 3.94
N PRO A 48 -1.96 3.58 3.31
CA PRO A 48 -2.50 4.24 2.12
C PRO A 48 -2.80 3.26 0.97
N SER A 49 -1.94 2.28 0.71
CA SER A 49 -2.13 1.30 -0.37
C SER A 49 -3.42 0.51 -0.18
N VAL A 50 -3.65 0.02 1.04
CA VAL A 50 -4.86 -0.70 1.39
C VAL A 50 -6.09 0.20 1.24
N GLU A 51 -6.03 1.43 1.73
CA GLU A 51 -7.14 2.39 1.61
C GLU A 51 -7.47 2.71 0.14
N LYS A 52 -6.47 3.03 -0.68
CA LYS A 52 -6.67 3.38 -2.09
C LYS A 52 -7.11 2.18 -2.91
N SER A 53 -6.59 0.99 -2.64
CA SER A 53 -7.07 -0.27 -3.25
C SER A 53 -8.55 -0.54 -2.92
N MET A 54 -8.96 -0.33 -1.66
CA MET A 54 -10.37 -0.45 -1.28
C MET A 54 -11.24 0.59 -1.98
N LYS A 55 -10.79 1.84 -2.06
CA LYS A 55 -11.51 2.92 -2.74
C LYS A 55 -11.69 2.61 -4.23
N LEU A 56 -10.63 2.19 -4.91
CA LEU A 56 -10.67 1.73 -6.30
C LEU A 56 -11.67 0.58 -6.51
N ARG A 57 -11.68 -0.40 -5.59
CA ARG A 57 -12.65 -1.50 -5.64
C ARG A 57 -14.10 -0.99 -5.54
N ILE A 58 -14.36 -0.01 -4.69
CA ILE A 58 -15.69 0.59 -4.50
C ILE A 58 -16.11 1.36 -5.75
N SER A 59 -15.26 2.24 -6.28
CA SER A 59 -15.58 3.01 -7.49
C SER A 59 -15.78 2.11 -8.70
N LEU A 60 -15.01 1.03 -8.84
CA LEU A 60 -15.20 0.04 -9.88
C LEU A 60 -16.54 -0.71 -9.74
N ARG A 61 -16.97 -1.04 -8.52
CA ARG A 61 -18.29 -1.63 -8.27
C ARG A 61 -19.39 -0.67 -8.69
N ASP A 62 -19.29 0.60 -8.32
CA ASP A 62 -20.31 1.59 -8.64
C ASP A 62 -20.39 1.84 -10.16
N TYR A 63 -19.24 1.85 -10.85
CA TYR A 63 -19.18 1.86 -12.31
C TYR A 63 -19.89 0.64 -12.91
N ARG A 64 -19.58 -0.58 -12.44
CA ARG A 64 -20.21 -1.83 -12.91
C ARG A 64 -21.73 -1.88 -12.68
N LEU A 65 -22.19 -1.37 -11.54
CA LEU A 65 -23.63 -1.25 -11.27
C LEU A 65 -24.29 -0.21 -12.17
N GLY A 66 -23.60 0.90 -12.44
CA GLY A 66 -24.04 1.91 -13.40
C GLY A 66 -24.20 1.33 -14.80
N THR A 67 -23.26 0.49 -15.25
CA THR A 67 -23.28 -0.06 -16.62
C THR A 67 -24.39 -1.08 -16.76
N PHE A 68 -24.59 -1.90 -15.74
CA PHE A 68 -25.73 -2.81 -15.68
C PHE A 68 -27.07 -2.06 -15.68
N SER A 69 -27.19 -0.98 -14.90
CA SER A 69 -28.37 -0.13 -14.94
C SER A 69 -28.57 0.46 -16.34
N HIS A 70 -27.54 0.97 -17.00
CA HIS A 70 -27.67 1.52 -18.36
C HIS A 70 -28.26 0.49 -19.35
N THR A 71 -27.81 -0.77 -19.32
CA THR A 71 -28.36 -1.84 -20.18
C THR A 71 -29.83 -2.19 -19.91
N MET A 72 -30.39 -1.74 -18.79
CA MET A 72 -31.79 -1.95 -18.39
C MET A 72 -32.65 -0.68 -18.55
N ALA A 73 -32.23 0.29 -19.35
CA ALA A 73 -33.03 1.49 -19.60
C ALA A 73 -34.12 1.21 -20.65
N ASP A 74 -35.38 1.46 -20.31
CA ASP A 74 -36.51 1.23 -21.22
C ASP A 74 -36.85 2.46 -22.08
N THR A 75 -36.32 3.63 -21.72
CA THR A 75 -36.56 4.90 -22.43
C THR A 75 -35.27 5.64 -22.74
N VAL A 76 -35.28 6.40 -23.84
CA VAL A 76 -34.12 7.19 -24.30
C VAL A 76 -33.69 8.22 -23.24
N ASP A 77 -34.64 8.88 -22.58
CA ASP A 77 -34.35 9.85 -21.51
C ASP A 77 -33.66 9.21 -20.29
N GLU A 78 -34.04 7.98 -19.93
CA GLU A 78 -33.37 7.24 -18.86
C GLU A 78 -31.98 6.78 -19.27
N MET A 79 -31.80 6.42 -20.53
CA MET A 79 -30.53 5.98 -21.09
C MET A 79 -29.49 7.10 -21.02
N THR A 80 -29.84 8.30 -21.53
CA THR A 80 -28.98 9.49 -21.49
C THR A 80 -28.59 9.89 -20.06
N ARG A 81 -29.55 9.89 -19.12
CA ARG A 81 -29.25 10.20 -17.71
C ARG A 81 -28.34 9.16 -17.05
N ARG A 82 -28.41 7.90 -17.47
CA ARG A 82 -27.53 6.82 -16.98
C ARG A 82 -26.13 6.93 -17.59
N GLU A 83 -26.00 7.31 -18.86
CA GLU A 83 -24.72 7.61 -19.51
C GLU A 83 -23.97 8.75 -18.84
N ASP A 84 -24.64 9.87 -18.54
CA ASP A 84 -24.00 11.00 -17.85
C ASP A 84 -23.41 10.59 -16.49
N ARG A 85 -24.11 9.71 -15.76
CA ARG A 85 -23.59 9.16 -14.49
C ARG A 85 -22.43 8.21 -14.71
N LEU A 86 -22.46 7.42 -15.78
CA LEU A 86 -21.36 6.51 -16.14
C LEU A 86 -20.07 7.25 -16.47
N VAL A 87 -20.15 8.39 -17.15
CA VAL A 87 -18.98 9.25 -17.41
C VAL A 87 -18.34 9.69 -16.10
N ASN A 88 -19.16 10.12 -15.13
CA ASN A 88 -18.66 10.51 -13.80
C ASN A 88 -18.02 9.33 -13.05
N PHE A 89 -18.64 8.15 -13.05
CA PHE A 89 -18.05 6.97 -12.42
C PHE A 89 -16.73 6.55 -13.08
N ARG A 90 -16.65 6.57 -14.42
CA ARG A 90 -15.42 6.26 -15.16
C ARG A 90 -14.30 7.24 -14.80
N LYS A 91 -14.61 8.53 -14.64
CA LYS A 91 -13.64 9.53 -14.19
C LYS A 91 -13.11 9.23 -12.78
N VAL A 92 -14.00 8.90 -11.83
CA VAL A 92 -13.60 8.56 -10.46
C VAL A 92 -12.73 7.30 -10.43
N VAL A 93 -13.07 6.28 -11.23
CA VAL A 93 -12.24 5.07 -11.36
C VAL A 93 -10.86 5.42 -11.89
N ALA A 94 -10.74 6.24 -12.94
CA ALA A 94 -9.46 6.66 -13.48
C ALA A 94 -8.60 7.43 -12.45
N GLU A 95 -9.22 8.31 -11.67
CA GLU A 95 -8.55 9.02 -10.57
C GLU A 95 -8.05 8.06 -9.48
N ASP A 96 -8.87 7.07 -9.08
CA ASP A 96 -8.50 6.07 -8.08
C ASP A 96 -7.40 5.11 -8.57
N ILE A 97 -7.40 4.76 -9.87
CA ILE A 97 -6.32 3.99 -10.52
C ILE A 97 -5.01 4.76 -10.41
N ALA A 98 -5.00 6.03 -10.83
CA ALA A 98 -3.79 6.86 -10.79
C ALA A 98 -3.31 7.14 -9.35
N ALA A 99 -4.23 7.17 -8.38
CA ALA A 99 -3.89 7.31 -6.97
C ALA A 99 -3.23 6.04 -6.40
N TYR A 100 -3.76 4.85 -6.72
CA TYR A 100 -3.20 3.58 -6.28
C TYR A 100 -1.87 3.25 -6.97
N GLU A 101 -1.72 3.57 -8.26
CA GLU A 101 -0.51 3.31 -9.04
C GLU A 101 0.78 3.89 -8.40
N LYS A 102 0.66 5.05 -7.76
CA LYS A 102 1.76 5.74 -7.07
C LYS A 102 2.26 5.01 -5.83
N LEU A 103 1.47 4.09 -5.29
CA LEU A 103 1.76 3.35 -4.07
C LEU A 103 2.26 1.92 -4.36
N VAL A 104 2.19 1.48 -5.62
CA VAL A 104 2.71 0.18 -6.04
C VAL A 104 4.22 0.13 -5.79
N SER A 105 4.62 -0.79 -4.92
CA SER A 105 5.96 -0.76 -4.29
C SER A 105 6.77 -2.05 -4.47
N SER A 106 6.19 -3.07 -5.10
CA SER A 106 6.91 -4.31 -5.44
C SER A 106 6.66 -4.73 -6.88
N ASP A 107 7.60 -5.49 -7.45
CA ASP A 107 7.47 -6.04 -8.81
C ASP A 107 6.28 -6.99 -8.94
N GLU A 108 5.97 -7.75 -7.89
CA GLU A 108 4.84 -8.67 -7.89
C GLU A 108 3.51 -7.91 -7.88
N GLU A 109 3.41 -6.85 -7.06
CA GLU A 109 2.26 -5.95 -7.06
C GLU A 109 2.11 -5.24 -8.41
N ARG A 110 3.21 -4.80 -9.04
CA ARG A 110 3.19 -4.21 -10.38
C ARG A 110 2.59 -5.15 -11.41
N LYS A 111 3.01 -6.42 -11.44
CA LYS A 111 2.43 -7.42 -12.35
C LYS A 111 0.92 -7.60 -12.14
N MET A 112 0.47 -7.65 -10.88
CA MET A 112 -0.96 -7.77 -10.56
C MET A 112 -1.74 -6.54 -11.01
N PHE A 113 -1.17 -5.34 -10.81
CA PHE A 113 -1.77 -4.08 -11.22
C PHE A 113 -1.87 -3.97 -12.75
N ASP A 114 -0.82 -4.34 -13.48
CA ASP A 114 -0.82 -4.35 -14.94
C ASP A 114 -1.84 -5.36 -15.51
N ALA A 115 -1.99 -6.53 -14.87
CA ALA A 115 -3.01 -7.50 -15.23
C ALA A 115 -4.43 -6.95 -15.00
N PHE A 116 -4.63 -6.21 -13.90
CA PHE A 116 -5.88 -5.49 -13.63
C PHE A 116 -6.16 -4.43 -14.71
N LEU A 117 -5.19 -3.59 -15.08
CA LEU A 117 -5.37 -2.56 -16.12
C LEU A 117 -5.81 -3.19 -17.45
N LYS A 118 -5.15 -4.27 -17.88
CA LYS A 118 -5.56 -5.02 -19.08
C LYS A 118 -6.99 -5.53 -19.00
N ALA A 119 -7.39 -6.09 -17.86
CA ALA A 119 -8.76 -6.57 -17.67
C ALA A 119 -9.79 -5.41 -17.65
N TYR A 120 -9.40 -4.26 -17.11
CA TYR A 120 -10.23 -3.05 -17.10
C TYR A 120 -10.42 -2.47 -18.51
N ASP A 121 -9.36 -2.43 -19.32
CA ASP A 121 -9.43 -1.98 -20.72
C ASP A 121 -10.33 -2.89 -21.55
N VAL A 122 -10.18 -4.22 -21.40
CA VAL A 122 -11.04 -5.21 -22.06
C VAL A 122 -12.50 -5.05 -21.61
N TYR A 123 -12.75 -4.75 -20.33
CA TYR A 123 -14.09 -4.50 -19.81
C TYR A 123 -14.72 -3.26 -20.44
N ASN A 124 -13.98 -2.16 -20.53
CA ASN A 124 -14.47 -0.90 -21.11
C ASN A 124 -14.75 -1.02 -22.60
N ALA A 125 -13.89 -1.71 -23.36
CA ALA A 125 -14.10 -1.94 -24.80
C ALA A 125 -15.44 -2.64 -25.06
N LYS A 126 -15.80 -3.63 -24.23
CA LYS A 126 -17.09 -4.34 -24.35
C LYS A 126 -18.32 -3.48 -24.01
N ILE A 127 -18.15 -2.42 -23.21
CA ILE A 127 -19.26 -1.53 -22.87
C ILE A 127 -19.47 -0.49 -23.98
N GLU A 128 -18.41 -0.05 -24.65
CA GLU A 128 -18.53 0.89 -25.77
C GLU A 128 -19.19 0.26 -27.02
N ASP A 129 -19.22 -1.07 -27.09
CA ASP A 129 -19.90 -1.83 -28.14
C ASP A 129 -21.42 -2.04 -27.88
N VAL A 130 -21.93 -1.68 -26.69
CA VAL A 130 -23.33 -1.92 -26.24
C VAL A 130 -24.08 -0.61 -26.10
#